data_AF-A0A661AZT6-F1
#
_entry.id   AF-A0A661AZT6-F1
#
_cell.length_a   1.000
_cell.length_b   1.000
_cell.length_c   1.000
_cell.angle_alpha   90.00
_cell.angle_beta   90.00
_cell.angle_gamma   90.00
#
_symmetry.space_group_name_H-M   'P 1'
#
loop_
_entity.id
_entity.type
_entity.pdbx_description
1 polymer ?
#
loop_
_entity_poly.entity_id
_entity_poly.type
_entity_poly.pdbx_seq_one_letter_code
_entity_poly.pdbx_strand_id
1 'polypeptide(L)'
;MEEKVNRRSGISLLDVVILILIVGIIAAILIPKTRLQKAEQSLVKCRAQMMAISDAMLKFYTTRGDTSLLNIGETGESEDTTAGAEAETTSTKEELKPHLFTDDTTLLRPYLPEEYSFTCPLDGDPYVIIVRDSIFYSISCPNGEHGQVIKGQATWNE
;
A
#
# COMPACT_ATOMS: atom_id res chain seq x y z
N MET A 1 -60.35 12.78 1.71
CA MET A 1 -60.34 12.61 0.24
C MET A 1 -59.24 11.61 -0.07
N GLU A 2 -59.60 10.34 -0.17
CA GLU A 2 -58.67 9.24 -0.43
C GLU A 2 -58.66 8.94 -1.92
N GLU A 3 -57.52 9.14 -2.58
CA GLU A 3 -57.32 8.75 -3.97
C GLU A 3 -57.00 7.25 -4.03
N LYS A 4 -58.00 6.43 -4.33
CA LYS A 4 -57.81 5.01 -4.63
C LYS A 4 -57.21 4.85 -6.03
N VAL A 5 -55.89 4.73 -6.12
CA VAL A 5 -55.20 4.21 -7.32
C VAL A 5 -55.39 2.69 -7.36
N ASN A 6 -56.49 2.24 -7.98
CA ASN A 6 -56.67 0.82 -8.32
C ASN A 6 -56.19 0.59 -9.76
N ARG A 7 -54.88 0.37 -9.95
CA ARG A 7 -54.32 -0.07 -11.23
C ARG A 7 -54.26 -1.59 -11.27
N ARG A 8 -55.32 -2.22 -11.79
CA ARG A 8 -55.21 -3.56 -12.39
C ARG A 8 -55.15 -3.37 -13.91
N SER A 9 -54.01 -2.91 -14.40
CA SER A 9 -53.70 -2.93 -15.83
C SER A 9 -52.90 -4.21 -16.11
N GLY A 10 -53.47 -5.12 -16.91
CA GLY A 10 -52.72 -6.27 -17.41
C GLY A 10 -51.48 -5.80 -18.15
N ILE A 11 -50.34 -6.41 -17.88
CA ILE A 11 -49.08 -6.13 -18.55
C ILE A 11 -49.27 -6.39 -20.05
N SER A 12 -49.14 -5.34 -20.86
CA SER A 12 -49.13 -5.46 -22.32
C SER A 12 -47.79 -6.03 -22.76
N LEU A 13 -47.79 -6.90 -23.77
CA LEU A 13 -46.56 -7.46 -24.33
C LEU A 13 -45.60 -6.36 -24.82
N LEU A 14 -46.15 -5.25 -25.31
CA LEU A 14 -45.41 -4.06 -25.70
C LEU A 14 -44.71 -3.39 -24.51
N ASP A 15 -45.35 -3.37 -23.34
CA ASP A 15 -44.78 -2.80 -22.12
C ASP A 15 -43.56 -3.61 -21.66
N VAL A 16 -43.64 -4.94 -21.75
CA VAL A 16 -42.50 -5.84 -21.48
C VAL A 16 -41.34 -5.59 -22.45
N VAL A 17 -41.63 -5.43 -23.74
CA VAL A 17 -40.60 -5.17 -24.77
C VAL A 17 -39.90 -3.82 -24.53
N ILE A 18 -40.67 -2.77 -24.20
CA ILE A 18 -40.11 -1.45 -23.86
C ILE A 18 -39.23 -1.55 -22.62
N LEU A 19 -39.67 -2.29 -21.60
CA LEU A 19 -38.93 -2.46 -20.34
C LEU A 19 -37.58 -3.16 -20.57
N ILE A 20 -37.55 -4.23 -21.38
CA ILE A 20 -36.30 -4.92 -21.76
C ILE A 20 -35.37 -3.99 -22.55
N LEU A 21 -35.91 -3.18 -23.47
CA LEU A 21 -35.13 -2.21 -24.25
C LEU A 21 -34.46 -1.16 -23.36
N ILE A 22 -35.20 -0.60 -22.41
CA ILE A 22 -34.67 0.40 -21.47
C ILE A 22 -33.56 -0.22 -20.60
N VAL A 23 -33.79 -1.42 -20.06
CA VAL A 23 -32.79 -2.13 -19.24
C VAL A 23 -31.52 -2.44 -20.06
N GLY A 24 -31.68 -2.86 -21.32
CA GLY A 24 -30.57 -3.13 -22.23
C GLY A 24 -29.71 -1.89 -22.51
N ILE A 25 -30.33 -0.74 -22.78
CA ILE A 25 -29.61 0.53 -23.00
C ILE A 25 -28.86 0.95 -21.74
N ILE A 26 -29.49 0.88 -20.57
CA ILE A 26 -28.85 1.23 -19.29
C ILE A 26 -27.64 0.32 -19.03
N ALA A 27 -27.78 -1.00 -19.21
CA ALA A 27 -26.70 -1.95 -19.02
C ALA A 27 -25.51 -1.68 -19.96
N ALA A 28 -25.77 -1.39 -21.24
CA ALA A 28 -24.74 -1.09 -22.22
C ALA A 28 -23.88 0.13 -21.85
N ILE A 29 -24.47 1.14 -21.19
CA ILE A 29 -23.75 2.34 -20.74
C ILE A 29 -22.89 2.06 -19.49
N LEU A 30 -23.37 1.21 -18.57
CA LEU A 30 -22.70 0.96 -17.29
C LEU A 30 -21.53 -0.03 -17.38
N ILE A 31 -21.64 -1.06 -18.24
CA ILE A 31 -20.61 -2.11 -18.37
C ILE A 31 -19.20 -1.57 -18.69
N PRO A 32 -18.98 -0.70 -19.69
CA PRO A 32 -17.63 -0.26 -20.04
C PRO A 32 -16.98 0.56 -18.90
N LYS A 33 -17.75 1.43 -18.25
CA LYS A 33 -17.23 2.30 -17.17
C LYS A 33 -16.73 1.53 -15.97
N THR A 34 -17.44 0.49 -15.55
CA THR A 34 -17.04 -0.32 -14.39
C THR A 34 -15.78 -1.13 -14.64
N ARG A 35 -15.52 -1.58 -15.88
CA ARG A 35 -14.28 -2.28 -16.23
C ARG A 35 -13.07 -1.35 -16.21
N LEU A 36 -13.20 -0.15 -16.77
CA LEU A 36 -12.17 0.89 -16.74
C LEU A 36 -11.81 1.29 -15.29
N GLN A 37 -12.81 1.53 -14.45
CA GLN A 37 -12.58 1.90 -13.04
C GLN A 37 -11.83 0.83 -12.27
N LYS A 38 -12.10 -0.46 -12.52
CA LYS A 38 -11.38 -1.54 -11.84
C LYS A 38 -9.89 -1.57 -12.22
N ALA A 39 -9.58 -1.38 -13.50
CA ALA A 39 -8.20 -1.32 -13.98
C ALA A 39 -7.46 -0.12 -13.37
N GLU A 40 -8.08 1.07 -13.35
CA GLU A 40 -7.50 2.27 -12.72
C GLU A 40 -7.29 2.09 -11.22
N GLN A 41 -8.23 1.45 -10.51
CA GLN A 41 -8.10 1.19 -9.09
C GLN A 41 -6.93 0.25 -8.77
N SER A 42 -6.68 -0.78 -9.58
CA SER A 42 -5.49 -1.63 -9.40
C SER A 42 -4.19 -0.85 -9.61
N LEU A 43 -4.14 0.06 -10.59
CA LEU A 43 -2.98 0.94 -10.81
C LEU A 43 -2.70 1.82 -9.60
N VAL A 44 -3.73 2.51 -9.10
CA VAL A 44 -3.61 3.42 -7.96
C VAL A 44 -3.20 2.66 -6.70
N LYS A 45 -3.78 1.48 -6.46
CA LYS A 45 -3.41 0.62 -5.32
C LYS A 45 -1.95 0.15 -5.41
N CYS A 46 -1.52 -0.27 -6.59
CA CYS A 46 -0.14 -0.71 -6.81
C CYS A 46 0.86 0.43 -6.52
N ARG A 47 0.57 1.64 -7.03
CA ARG A 47 1.39 2.83 -6.77
C ARG A 47 1.42 3.21 -5.29
N ALA A 48 0.27 3.18 -4.62
CA ALA A 48 0.19 3.45 -3.18
C ALA A 48 0.98 2.43 -2.37
N GLN A 49 0.95 1.16 -2.75
CA GLN A 49 1.76 0.10 -2.13
C GLN A 49 3.25 0.34 -2.33
N MET A 50 3.71 0.66 -3.55
CA MET A 50 5.11 0.99 -3.80
C MET A 50 5.58 2.21 -2.99
N MET A 51 4.73 3.23 -2.84
CA MET A 51 5.01 4.38 -1.99
C MET A 51 5.10 4.00 -0.50
N ALA A 52 4.23 3.10 -0.02
CA ALA A 52 4.30 2.60 1.35
C ALA A 52 5.60 1.83 1.63
N ILE A 53 6.09 1.01 0.69
CA ILE A 53 7.40 0.34 0.81
C ILE A 53 8.51 1.40 0.85
N SER A 54 8.40 2.42 0.01
CA SER A 54 9.39 3.49 -0.01
C SER A 54 9.42 4.27 1.31
N ASP A 55 8.26 4.60 1.87
CA ASP A 55 8.16 5.27 3.18
C ASP A 55 8.72 4.38 4.30
N ALA A 56 8.39 3.09 4.30
CA ALA A 56 8.97 2.12 5.22
C ALA A 56 10.51 2.04 5.09
N MET A 57 11.03 2.08 3.88
CA MET A 57 12.46 2.06 3.60
C MET A 57 13.18 3.32 4.12
N LEU A 58 12.55 4.49 3.96
CA LEU A 58 13.04 5.74 4.54
C LEU A 58 13.02 5.71 6.06
N LYS A 59 11.94 5.19 6.66
CA LYS A 59 11.84 5.02 8.12
C LYS A 59 12.92 4.08 8.64
N PHE A 60 13.08 2.91 8.02
CA PHE A 60 14.14 1.96 8.35
C PHE A 60 15.53 2.62 8.30
N TYR A 61 15.80 3.41 7.26
CA TYR A 61 17.03 4.16 7.11
C TYR A 61 17.24 5.20 8.22
N THR A 62 16.19 5.91 8.62
CA THR A 62 16.26 6.91 9.70
C THR A 62 16.45 6.27 11.07
N THR A 63 15.85 5.11 11.32
CA THR A 63 15.92 4.42 12.62
C THR A 63 17.10 3.43 12.71
N ARG A 64 17.97 3.37 11.69
CA ARG A 64 19.08 2.41 11.61
C ARG A 64 18.61 0.94 11.79
N GLY A 65 17.40 0.65 11.33
CA GLY A 65 16.74 -0.65 11.50
C GLY A 65 16.36 -1.01 12.94
N ASP A 66 16.35 -0.05 13.86
CA ASP A 66 15.76 -0.25 15.19
C ASP A 66 14.23 -0.08 15.10
N THR A 67 13.51 -1.17 15.39
CA THR A 67 12.04 -1.20 15.36
C THR A 67 11.44 -0.86 16.72
N SER A 68 12.26 -0.73 17.78
CA SER A 68 11.80 -0.43 19.14
C SER A 68 11.10 0.93 19.22
N LEU A 69 11.50 1.88 18.36
CA LEU A 69 10.87 3.21 18.30
C LEU A 69 9.49 3.23 17.63
N LEU A 70 9.06 2.12 17.00
CA LEU A 70 7.74 2.00 16.39
C LEU A 70 6.66 1.58 17.41
N ASN A 71 7.07 0.96 18.52
CA ASN A 71 6.19 0.36 19.53
C ASN A 71 6.08 1.20 20.82
N ILE A 72 6.39 2.50 20.80
CA ILE A 72 6.28 3.39 21.98
C ILE A 72 4.80 3.75 22.30
N GLY A 73 3.93 2.74 22.26
CA GLY A 73 2.54 2.76 22.69
C GLY A 73 2.14 1.53 23.51
N GLU A 74 3.06 0.60 23.80
CA GLU A 74 2.81 -0.52 24.71
C GLU A 74 3.87 -0.55 25.83
N THR A 75 3.36 -0.41 27.06
CA THR A 75 4.08 -0.17 28.30
C THR A 75 5.00 -1.32 28.69
N GLY A 76 6.25 -0.97 29.03
CA GLY A 76 7.06 -1.68 30.03
C GLY A 76 8.18 -2.57 29.49
N GLU A 77 9.42 -2.11 29.59
CA GLU A 77 10.42 -2.66 30.53
C GLU A 77 11.78 -2.00 30.18
N SER A 78 12.10 -0.92 30.88
CA SER A 78 13.48 -0.45 30.98
C SER A 78 14.25 -1.48 31.80
N GLU A 79 15.06 -2.32 31.16
CA GLU A 79 16.22 -2.88 31.84
C GLU A 79 17.32 -1.80 31.84
N ASP A 80 17.19 -0.88 32.80
CA ASP A 80 18.32 -0.13 33.33
C ASP A 80 18.74 -0.81 34.64
N THR A 81 19.90 -1.46 34.63
CA THR A 81 20.65 -1.87 35.82
C THR A 81 22.11 -1.94 35.33
N THR A 82 23.04 -1.09 35.77
CA THR A 82 23.48 -0.93 37.15
C THR A 82 24.30 0.34 37.30
N ALA A 83 24.13 1.04 38.43
CA ALA A 83 24.97 2.15 38.87
C ALA A 83 26.36 1.68 39.35
N GLY A 84 27.39 2.46 39.03
CA GLY A 84 28.73 2.36 39.58
C GLY A 84 29.60 3.53 39.09
N ALA A 85 29.80 4.53 39.95
CA ALA A 85 30.73 5.62 39.70
C ALA A 85 32.17 5.09 39.76
N GLU A 86 32.98 5.38 38.73
CA GLU A 86 34.41 5.72 38.79
C GLU A 86 34.96 5.89 37.37
N ALA A 87 35.85 6.87 37.21
CA ALA A 87 36.42 7.28 35.95
C ALA A 87 37.48 6.28 35.45
N GLU A 88 37.32 5.73 34.24
CA GLU A 88 38.45 5.49 33.33
C GLU A 88 38.00 5.07 31.92
N THR A 89 38.74 5.60 30.95
CA THR A 89 38.63 5.43 29.51
C THR A 89 38.52 3.96 29.09
N THR A 90 37.43 3.57 28.42
CA THR A 90 37.46 2.46 27.46
C THR A 90 36.52 2.79 26.31
N SER A 91 37.10 2.90 25.12
CA SER A 91 36.41 3.16 23.87
C SER A 91 35.42 2.03 23.57
N THR A 92 34.17 2.17 24.00
CA THR A 92 33.08 1.38 23.44
C THR A 92 32.88 1.91 22.03
N LYS A 93 33.46 1.20 21.06
CA LYS A 93 33.14 1.29 19.65
C LYS A 93 31.63 1.11 19.53
N GLU A 94 30.90 2.23 19.56
CA GLU A 94 29.52 2.31 19.08
C GLU A 94 29.58 1.69 17.69
N GLU A 95 29.09 0.46 17.55
CA GLU A 95 29.04 -0.21 16.28
C GLU A 95 28.12 0.66 15.42
N LEU A 96 28.74 1.51 14.61
CA LEU A 96 28.09 2.48 13.76
C LEU A 96 27.28 1.67 12.77
N LYS A 97 26.04 1.28 13.13
CA LYS A 97 25.12 0.58 12.24
C LYS A 97 25.06 1.44 10.97
N PRO A 98 25.64 0.96 9.87
CA PRO A 98 25.73 1.78 8.68
C PRO A 98 24.30 2.10 8.24
N HIS A 99 24.04 3.36 7.92
CA HIS A 99 22.78 3.82 7.37
C HIS A 99 22.55 3.11 6.04
N LEU A 100 21.92 1.94 6.05
CA LEU A 100 21.71 1.11 4.86
C LEU A 100 20.22 0.99 4.61
N PHE A 101 19.85 1.02 3.33
CA PHE A 101 18.57 0.47 2.91
C PHE A 101 18.62 -1.06 2.96
N THR A 102 17.46 -1.70 2.95
CA THR A 102 17.35 -3.16 2.96
C THR A 102 16.34 -3.63 1.93
N ASP A 103 16.69 -4.69 1.20
CA ASP A 103 15.78 -5.43 0.32
C ASP A 103 15.01 -6.52 1.06
N ASP A 104 15.32 -6.75 2.35
CA ASP A 104 14.66 -7.75 3.16
C ASP A 104 13.26 -7.28 3.60
N THR A 105 12.25 -7.92 3.02
CA THR A 105 10.84 -7.65 3.33
C THR A 105 10.47 -7.92 4.79
N THR A 106 11.21 -8.78 5.50
CA THR A 106 10.96 -9.06 6.92
C THR A 106 11.37 -7.89 7.80
N LEU A 107 12.48 -7.22 7.47
CA LEU A 107 12.98 -6.04 8.19
C LEU A 107 12.13 -4.79 7.91
N LEU A 108 11.52 -4.73 6.72
CA LEU A 108 10.58 -3.64 6.39
C LEU A 108 9.22 -3.84 7.06
N ARG A 109 8.76 -5.08 7.25
CA ARG A 109 7.42 -5.41 7.77
C ARG A 109 6.94 -4.56 8.95
N PRO A 110 7.76 -4.26 9.99
CA PRO A 110 7.33 -3.47 11.13
C PRO A 110 6.96 -2.02 10.79
N TYR A 111 7.47 -1.48 9.69
CA TYR A 111 7.22 -0.11 9.24
C TYR A 111 6.01 0.00 8.29
N LEU A 112 5.38 -1.13 7.94
CA LEU A 112 4.21 -1.21 7.07
C LEU A 112 2.95 -1.57 7.88
N PRO A 113 1.74 -1.31 7.33
CA PRO A 113 0.49 -1.75 7.94
C PRO A 113 0.46 -3.27 8.23
N GLU A 114 -0.31 -3.68 9.24
CA GLU A 114 -0.39 -5.09 9.69
C GLU A 114 -0.76 -6.07 8.56
N GLU A 115 -1.70 -5.69 7.70
CA GLU A 115 -2.14 -6.50 6.55
C GLU A 115 -1.56 -5.98 5.22
N TYR A 116 -0.24 -5.86 5.14
CA TYR A 116 0.43 -5.42 3.92
C TYR A 116 0.83 -6.58 3.01
N SER A 117 0.52 -6.49 1.70
CA SER A 117 0.95 -7.42 0.66
C SER A 117 2.12 -6.86 -0.15
N PHE A 118 3.23 -7.59 -0.22
CA PHE A 118 4.38 -7.24 -1.09
C PHE A 118 4.19 -7.66 -2.56
N THR A 119 2.95 -7.89 -2.97
CA THR A 119 2.60 -8.31 -4.33
C THR A 119 1.78 -7.24 -5.04
N CYS A 120 1.95 -7.15 -6.36
CA CYS A 120 1.17 -6.28 -7.20
C CYS A 120 -0.30 -6.77 -7.26
N PRO A 121 -1.30 -5.91 -7.06
CA PRO A 121 -2.71 -6.29 -7.09
C PRO A 121 -3.24 -6.60 -8.51
N LEU A 122 -2.49 -6.23 -9.55
CA LEU A 122 -2.85 -6.53 -10.94
C LEU A 122 -2.30 -7.89 -11.38
N ASP A 123 -1.00 -8.10 -11.15
CA ASP A 123 -0.26 -9.27 -11.65
C ASP A 123 -0.18 -10.41 -10.63
N GLY A 124 -0.27 -10.10 -9.33
CA GLY A 124 -0.06 -11.06 -8.24
C GLY A 124 1.42 -11.32 -7.93
N ASP A 125 2.33 -10.82 -8.75
CA ASP A 125 3.77 -11.00 -8.60
C ASP A 125 4.39 -10.05 -7.55
N PRO A 126 5.46 -10.46 -6.86
CA PRO A 126 6.12 -9.62 -5.86
C PRO A 126 6.79 -8.39 -6.47
N TYR A 127 6.84 -7.30 -5.71
CA TYR A 127 7.60 -6.11 -6.11
C TYR A 127 9.10 -6.41 -6.21
N VAL A 128 9.73 -5.85 -7.23
CA VAL A 128 11.18 -5.95 -7.42
C VAL A 128 11.84 -4.81 -6.64
N ILE A 129 12.38 -5.15 -5.48
CA ILE A 129 13.14 -4.23 -4.62
C ILE A 129 14.62 -4.44 -4.89
N ILE A 130 15.30 -3.38 -5.33
CA ILE A 130 16.74 -3.39 -5.56
C ILE A 130 17.36 -2.37 -4.62
N VAL A 131 18.23 -2.84 -3.74
CA VAL A 131 19.07 -2.01 -2.89
C VAL A 131 20.52 -2.24 -3.28
N ARG A 132 21.30 -1.17 -3.41
CA ARG A 132 22.74 -1.28 -3.69
C ARG A 132 23.58 -0.90 -2.49
N ASP A 133 23.22 0.20 -1.85
CA ASP A 133 24.00 0.87 -0.83
C ASP A 133 23.11 1.81 0.00
N SER A 134 23.74 2.68 0.79
CA SER A 134 23.07 3.71 1.60
C SER A 134 22.45 4.86 0.80
N ILE A 135 22.69 4.93 -0.51
CA ILE A 135 22.31 6.07 -1.35
C ILE A 135 21.29 5.69 -2.42
N PHE A 136 21.11 4.41 -2.70
CA PHE A 136 20.28 3.94 -3.80
C PHE A 136 19.40 2.74 -3.42
N TYR A 137 18.10 2.94 -3.59
CA TYR A 137 17.12 1.88 -3.74
C TYR A 137 16.14 2.20 -4.86
N SER A 138 15.57 1.15 -5.44
CA SER A 138 14.45 1.25 -6.37
C SER A 138 13.42 0.15 -6.10
N ILE A 139 12.15 0.52 -6.13
CA ILE A 139 11.02 -0.38 -6.02
C ILE A 139 10.29 -0.34 -7.35
N SER A 140 10.25 -1.47 -8.05
CA SER A 140 9.63 -1.56 -9.36
C SER A 140 8.49 -2.56 -9.34
N CYS A 141 7.45 -2.26 -10.12
CA CYS A 141 6.43 -3.25 -10.43
C CYS A 141 7.05 -4.39 -11.25
N PRO A 142 6.71 -5.67 -11.00
CA PRO A 142 7.28 -6.83 -11.71
C PRO A 142 7.26 -6.70 -13.24
N ASN A 143 6.16 -6.19 -13.80
CA ASN A 143 6.01 -5.98 -15.25
C ASN A 143 6.36 -4.56 -15.73
N GLY A 144 6.79 -3.66 -14.83
CA GLY A 144 7.17 -2.28 -15.17
C GLY A 144 6.02 -1.34 -15.57
N GLU A 145 4.81 -1.85 -15.83
CA GLU A 145 3.69 -1.05 -16.34
C GLU A 145 3.17 0.01 -15.34
N HIS A 146 3.34 -0.21 -14.04
CA HIS A 146 2.86 0.70 -12.98
C HIS A 146 3.88 1.78 -12.59
N GLY A 147 5.05 1.76 -13.22
CA GLY A 147 6.18 2.64 -12.92
C GLY A 147 7.08 2.08 -11.82
N GLN A 148 7.92 2.95 -11.30
CA GLN A 148 8.90 2.63 -10.27
C GLN A 148 9.05 3.80 -9.30
N VAL A 149 9.51 3.50 -8.08
CA VAL A 149 9.92 4.48 -7.09
C VAL A 149 11.43 4.39 -6.94
N ILE A 150 12.13 5.50 -7.14
CA ILE A 150 13.59 5.59 -7.02
C ILE A 150 13.88 6.58 -5.90
N LYS A 151 14.50 6.13 -4.81
CA LYS A 151 14.88 7.01 -3.68
C LYS A 151 13.74 7.91 -3.18
N GLY A 152 12.53 7.35 -3.06
CA GLY A 152 11.36 8.09 -2.60
C GLY A 152 10.67 8.94 -3.66
N GLN A 153 11.16 8.95 -4.89
CA GLN A 153 10.55 9.68 -5.99
C GLN A 153 9.86 8.70 -6.94
N ALA A 154 8.57 8.91 -7.18
CA ALA A 154 7.81 8.16 -8.18
C ALA A 154 8.18 8.61 -9.60
N THR A 155 8.19 7.66 -10.54
CA THR A 155 8.41 7.97 -11.98
C THR A 155 7.14 8.30 -12.74
N TRP A 156 5.97 8.15 -12.11
CA TRP A 156 4.70 8.54 -12.70
C TRP A 156 4.34 9.96 -12.28
N ASN A 157 3.65 10.67 -13.17
CA ASN A 157 3.05 11.96 -12.82
C ASN A 157 1.78 11.71 -11.98
N GLU A 158 1.58 12.55 -10.98
CA GLU A 158 0.33 12.63 -10.20
C GLU A 158 -0.81 13.27 -11.00
#